data_AF-A0A6S7H2J7-F1
#
_entry.id   AF-A0A6S7H2J7-F1
#
_cell.length_a   1.000
_cell.length_b   1.000
_cell.length_c   1.000
_cell.angle_alpha   90.00
_cell.angle_beta   90.00
_cell.angle_gamma   90.00
#
_symmetry.space_group_name_H-M   'P 1'
#
loop_
_entity.id
_entity.type
_entity.pdbx_description
1 polymer ?
#
loop_
_entity_poly.entity_id
_entity_poly.type
_entity_poly.pdbx_seq_one_letter_code
_entity_poly.pdbx_strand_id
1 'polypeptide(L)'
;MITGFICIFFHIFETLHNPAQLPAVAPARDLPLFFASAIFTYESIGLILPLENEIRNPKRFPPLLNLGMAFVTVLYISMGFFGYLSCTDKCKGSITLNLGETPFSVAVRAMMSSSIFLTYFIQAYVPFTLIESWVLEYTAEGHEALKSCGVRAGVVTITAILASTVPHLEYIIGLFGATTSTTLSITLPPLLHSMSVPKLSKFTLAKNIVIILCGITVNIMGTAVLIGKIIQLYQQPVVLAGKA
;
A
#
# COMPACT_ATOMS: atom_id res chain seq x y z
N MET A 1 6.23 16.08 -1.00
CA MET A 1 5.84 15.12 0.07
C MET A 1 5.97 15.71 1.47
N ILE A 2 7.18 15.97 1.96
CA ILE A 2 7.44 16.33 3.38
C ILE A 2 6.61 17.53 3.84
N THR A 3 6.64 18.63 3.08
CA THR A 3 5.84 19.83 3.41
C THR A 3 4.35 19.54 3.47
N GLY A 4 3.83 18.71 2.56
CA GLY A 4 2.43 18.28 2.58
C GLY A 4 2.07 17.49 3.83
N PHE A 5 2.93 16.55 4.24
CA PHE A 5 2.78 15.84 5.51
C PHE A 5 2.81 16.77 6.72
N ILE A 6 3.73 17.73 6.77
CA ILE A 6 3.80 18.71 7.85
C ILE A 6 2.49 19.51 7.94
N CYS A 7 1.96 19.98 6.81
CA CYS A 7 0.68 20.70 6.79
C CYS A 7 -0.49 19.83 7.26
N ILE A 8 -0.52 18.54 6.92
CA ILE A 8 -1.53 17.59 7.40
C ILE A 8 -1.43 17.41 8.90
N PHE A 9 -0.22 17.18 9.43
CA PHE A 9 -0.01 17.05 10.88
C PHE A 9 -0.40 18.32 11.62
N PHE A 10 -0.07 19.50 11.08
CA PHE A 10 -0.49 20.78 11.64
C PHE A 10 -2.01 20.86 11.76
N HIS A 11 -2.74 20.56 10.69
CA HIS A 11 -4.21 20.53 10.71
C HIS A 11 -4.79 19.51 11.70
N ILE A 12 -4.18 18.33 11.78
CA ILE A 12 -4.62 17.28 12.71
C ILE A 12 -4.47 17.75 14.16
N PHE A 13 -3.35 18.39 14.49
CA PHE A 13 -3.11 18.90 15.84
C PHE A 13 -4.06 20.04 16.23
N GLU A 14 -4.51 20.84 15.27
CA GLU A 14 -5.54 21.87 15.51
C GLU A 14 -6.95 21.29 15.72
N THR A 15 -7.22 20.09 15.21
CA THR A 15 -8.57 19.48 15.17
C THR A 15 -8.70 18.26 16.09
N LEU A 16 -7.80 18.11 17.07
CA LEU A 16 -7.82 16.97 17.98
C LEU A 16 -9.06 16.97 18.89
N HIS A 17 -9.76 15.84 18.92
CA HIS A 17 -10.82 15.57 19.89
C HIS A 17 -10.27 14.83 21.12
N ASN A 18 -11.03 14.86 22.21
CA ASN A 18 -10.65 14.19 23.44
C ASN A 18 -10.69 12.66 23.26
N PRO A 19 -9.58 11.92 23.47
CA PRO A 19 -9.52 10.48 23.27
C PRO A 19 -10.50 9.70 24.17
N ALA A 20 -10.88 10.24 25.33
CA ALA A 20 -11.80 9.58 26.26
C ALA A 20 -13.24 9.46 25.73
N GLN A 21 -13.59 10.20 24.67
CA GLN A 21 -14.93 10.21 24.09
C GLN A 21 -15.05 9.30 22.85
N LEU A 22 -13.97 8.65 22.44
CA LEU A 22 -13.90 7.83 21.22
C LEU A 22 -13.80 6.34 21.55
N PRO A 23 -14.37 5.45 20.70
CA PRO A 23 -14.25 4.02 20.92
C PRO A 23 -12.79 3.58 20.80
N ALA A 24 -12.25 2.99 21.88
CA ALA A 24 -10.86 2.56 21.92
C ALA A 24 -10.56 1.34 21.05
N VAL A 25 -11.58 0.53 20.73
CA VAL A 25 -11.42 -0.73 20.00
C VAL A 25 -12.44 -0.84 18.89
N ALA A 26 -11.97 -1.10 17.67
CA ALA A 26 -12.82 -1.35 16.52
C ALA A 26 -13.50 -2.74 16.62
N PRO A 27 -14.68 -2.92 16.00
CA PRO A 27 -15.33 -4.22 15.92
C PRO A 27 -14.41 -5.30 15.31
N ALA A 28 -14.49 -6.52 15.82
CA ALA A 28 -13.64 -7.63 15.36
C ALA A 28 -13.76 -7.91 13.84
N ARG A 29 -14.92 -7.61 13.24
CA ARG A 29 -15.19 -7.71 11.80
C ARG A 29 -14.33 -6.76 10.92
N ASP A 30 -13.77 -5.71 11.51
CA ASP A 30 -12.98 -4.70 10.81
C ASP A 30 -11.47 -4.95 10.97
N LEU A 31 -11.07 -5.86 11.87
CA LEU A 31 -9.68 -6.26 12.05
C LEU A 31 -9.02 -6.81 10.77
N PRO A 32 -9.68 -7.65 9.94
CA PRO A 32 -9.06 -8.12 8.70
C PRO A 32 -8.70 -6.99 7.74
N LEU A 33 -9.54 -5.95 7.65
CA LEU A 33 -9.25 -4.76 6.84
C LEU A 33 -8.03 -4.02 7.41
N PHE A 34 -7.99 -3.80 8.72
CA PHE A 34 -6.84 -3.16 9.37
C PHE A 34 -5.53 -3.92 9.14
N PHE A 35 -5.49 -5.23 9.42
CA PHE A 35 -4.28 -6.02 9.25
C PHE A 35 -3.83 -6.06 7.80
N ALA A 36 -4.76 -6.22 6.85
CA ALA A 36 -4.42 -6.22 5.43
C ALA A 36 -3.88 -4.87 4.96
N SER A 37 -4.51 -3.76 5.34
CA SER A 37 -4.01 -2.41 5.05
C SER A 37 -2.65 -2.16 5.70
N ALA A 38 -2.42 -2.62 6.93
CA ALA A 38 -1.13 -2.50 7.60
C ALA A 38 -0.02 -3.32 6.92
N ILE A 39 -0.33 -4.51 6.40
CA ILE A 39 0.62 -5.29 5.59
C ILE A 39 0.92 -4.56 4.27
N PHE A 40 -0.10 -3.94 3.66
CA PHE A 40 0.08 -3.16 2.44
C PHE A 40 0.98 -1.92 2.64
N THR A 41 0.93 -1.23 3.78
CA THR A 41 1.75 -0.01 3.98
C THR A 41 3.26 -0.27 4.02
N TYR A 42 3.68 -1.51 4.26
CA TYR A 42 5.07 -1.95 4.21
C TYR A 42 5.44 -2.67 2.90
N GLU A 43 4.56 -2.64 1.90
CA GLU A 43 4.84 -3.17 0.58
C GLU A 43 5.86 -2.27 -0.11
N SER A 44 7.09 -2.75 -0.23
CA SER A 44 8.17 -2.10 -0.99
C SER A 44 9.16 -3.11 -1.55
N ILE A 45 8.85 -4.42 -1.45
CA ILE A 45 9.80 -5.50 -1.70
C ILE A 45 10.33 -5.50 -3.13
N GLY A 46 9.52 -5.06 -4.10
CA GLY A 46 9.92 -4.97 -5.50
C GLY A 46 11.04 -3.95 -5.77
N LEU A 47 11.17 -2.92 -4.93
CA LEU A 47 12.19 -1.87 -5.09
C LEU A 47 13.44 -2.09 -4.24
N ILE A 48 13.42 -3.02 -3.30
CA ILE A 48 14.55 -3.28 -2.39
C ILE A 48 15.79 -3.75 -3.17
N LEU A 49 15.64 -4.69 -4.11
CA LEU A 49 16.78 -5.24 -4.86
C LEU A 49 17.40 -4.22 -5.82
N PRO A 50 16.63 -3.50 -6.67
CA PRO A 50 17.21 -2.41 -7.46
C PRO A 50 17.87 -1.35 -6.61
N LEU A 51 17.28 -0.98 -5.48
CA LEU A 51 17.86 0.02 -4.57
C LEU A 51 19.18 -0.46 -3.95
N GLU A 52 19.26 -1.73 -3.55
CA GLU A 52 20.50 -2.32 -3.02
C GLU A 52 21.63 -2.29 -4.05
N ASN A 53 21.31 -2.57 -5.32
CA ASN A 53 22.27 -2.56 -6.43
C ASN A 53 22.83 -1.17 -6.74
N GLU A 54 22.07 -0.10 -6.47
CA GLU A 54 22.48 1.29 -6.74
C GLU A 54 23.30 1.91 -5.59
N ILE A 55 23.36 1.28 -4.42
CA ILE A 55 24.07 1.83 -3.26
C ILE A 55 25.58 1.57 -3.36
N ARG A 56 26.38 2.63 -3.23
CA ARG A 56 27.85 2.58 -3.26
C ARG A 56 28.49 1.53 -2.34
N ASN A 57 27.86 1.25 -1.19
CA ASN A 57 28.32 0.22 -0.27
C ASN A 57 27.16 -0.69 0.19
N PRO A 58 26.90 -1.80 -0.52
CA PRO A 58 25.78 -2.70 -0.23
C PRO A 58 25.82 -3.30 1.18
N LYS A 59 27.01 -3.46 1.78
CA LYS A 59 27.14 -3.98 3.16
C LYS A 59 26.48 -3.09 4.21
N ARG A 60 26.26 -1.80 3.91
CA ARG A 60 25.55 -0.85 4.78
C ARG A 60 24.05 -0.79 4.52
N PHE A 61 23.54 -1.54 3.53
CA PHE A 61 22.13 -1.51 3.17
C PHE A 61 21.19 -2.04 4.27
N PRO A 62 21.45 -3.20 4.91
CA PRO A 62 20.54 -3.70 5.95
C PRO A 62 20.32 -2.74 7.14
N PRO A 63 21.34 -2.12 7.77
CA PRO A 63 21.10 -1.18 8.85
C PRO A 63 20.43 0.12 8.37
N LEU A 64 20.71 0.57 7.14
CA LEU A 64 20.05 1.73 6.54
C LEU A 64 18.56 1.45 6.29
N LEU A 65 18.24 0.26 5.78
CA LEU A 65 16.87 -0.20 5.58
C LEU A 65 16.13 -0.25 6.91
N ASN A 66 16.72 -0.85 7.96
CA ASN A 66 16.09 -0.92 9.28
C ASN A 66 15.80 0.48 9.87
N LEU A 67 16.71 1.44 9.69
CA LEU A 67 16.50 2.81 10.13
C LEU A 67 15.35 3.48 9.36
N GLY A 68 15.29 3.29 8.05
CA GLY A 68 14.20 3.79 7.20
C GLY A 68 12.86 3.19 7.60
N MET A 69 12.81 1.87 7.82
CA MET A 69 11.61 1.16 8.28
C MET A 69 11.14 1.68 9.64
N ALA A 70 12.04 1.83 10.61
CA ALA A 70 11.69 2.39 11.93
C ALA A 70 11.12 3.80 11.83
N PHE A 71 11.72 4.67 11.01
CA PHE A 71 11.22 6.02 10.77
C PHE A 71 9.80 6.02 10.17
N VAL A 72 9.57 5.22 9.14
CA VAL A 72 8.26 5.10 8.48
C VAL A 72 7.22 4.48 9.42
N THR A 73 7.59 3.50 10.25
CA THR A 73 6.71 2.94 11.28
C THR A 73 6.22 4.01 12.26
N VAL A 74 7.11 4.88 12.76
CA VAL A 74 6.72 5.98 13.65
C VAL A 74 5.77 6.95 12.95
N LEU A 75 6.03 7.26 11.68
CA LEU A 75 5.13 8.11 10.88
C LEU A 75 3.76 7.48 10.68
N TYR A 76 3.67 6.18 10.35
CA TYR A 76 2.38 5.51 10.19
C TYR A 76 1.60 5.39 11.49
N ILE A 77 2.25 5.05 12.60
CA ILE A 77 1.59 4.95 13.91
C ILE A 77 1.08 6.33 14.34
N SER A 78 1.91 7.37 14.23
CA SER A 78 1.51 8.74 14.59
C SER A 78 0.37 9.24 13.69
N MET A 79 0.44 9.01 12.38
CA MET A 79 -0.61 9.40 11.45
C MET A 79 -1.92 8.65 11.69
N GLY A 80 -1.85 7.34 11.95
CA GLY A 80 -3.03 6.53 12.28
C GLY A 80 -3.68 6.96 13.59
N PHE A 81 -2.88 7.18 14.63
CA PHE A 81 -3.37 7.57 15.94
C PHE A 81 -3.95 8.99 15.95
N PHE A 82 -3.16 10.01 15.59
CA PHE A 82 -3.62 11.39 15.62
C PHE A 82 -4.65 11.68 14.52
N GLY A 83 -4.53 11.04 13.35
CA GLY A 83 -5.52 11.15 12.29
C GLY A 83 -6.89 10.64 12.72
N TYR A 84 -6.95 9.53 13.47
CA TYR A 84 -8.20 9.03 14.04
C TYR A 84 -8.80 10.02 15.06
N LEU A 85 -7.98 10.60 15.95
CA LEU A 85 -8.47 11.60 16.92
C LEU A 85 -9.01 12.88 16.27
N SER A 86 -8.47 13.26 15.10
CA SER A 86 -8.95 14.43 14.35
C SER A 86 -10.26 14.13 13.61
N CYS A 87 -10.36 12.97 12.94
CA CYS A 87 -11.49 12.63 12.08
C CYS A 87 -12.64 11.89 12.78
N THR A 88 -12.39 11.28 13.94
CA THR A 88 -13.34 10.51 14.75
C THR A 88 -14.00 9.35 13.96
N ASP A 89 -15.27 9.01 14.22
CA ASP A 89 -15.97 7.90 13.56
C ASP A 89 -16.35 8.17 12.09
N LYS A 90 -16.10 9.38 11.57
CA LYS A 90 -16.42 9.78 10.19
C LYS A 90 -15.18 9.84 9.29
N CYS A 91 -14.11 9.13 9.66
CA CYS A 91 -12.92 8.97 8.82
C CYS A 91 -13.28 8.44 7.42
N LYS A 92 -12.97 9.21 6.37
CA LYS A 92 -12.92 8.68 5.00
C LYS A 92 -11.59 7.94 4.78
N GLY A 93 -11.54 7.08 3.75
CA GLY A 93 -10.37 6.26 3.41
C GLY A 93 -9.08 6.99 3.02
N SER A 94 -9.08 8.33 3.00
CA SER A 94 -7.86 9.14 2.94
C SER A 94 -7.98 10.35 3.85
N ILE A 95 -6.90 10.67 4.57
CA ILE A 95 -6.82 11.84 5.45
C ILE A 95 -7.03 13.16 4.69
N THR A 96 -6.60 13.23 3.42
CA THR A 96 -6.74 14.44 2.60
C THR A 96 -8.19 14.74 2.23
N LEU A 97 -9.08 13.72 2.25
CA LEU A 97 -10.52 13.87 2.02
C LEU A 97 -11.27 14.33 3.28
N ASN A 98 -10.63 14.21 4.44
CA ASN A 98 -11.17 14.67 5.72
C ASN A 98 -10.82 16.14 5.98
N LEU A 99 -9.87 16.70 5.24
CA LEU A 99 -9.63 18.15 5.22
C LEU A 99 -10.90 18.86 4.72
N GLY A 100 -11.34 19.91 5.42
CA GLY A 100 -12.48 20.74 4.99
C GLY A 100 -12.23 21.47 3.67
N GLU A 101 -13.23 22.17 3.14
CA GLU A 101 -13.11 22.93 1.87
C GLU A 101 -12.56 24.35 2.09
N THR A 102 -11.30 24.43 2.54
CA THR A 102 -10.60 25.72 2.74
C THR A 102 -9.50 25.90 1.68
N PRO A 103 -9.06 27.16 1.40
CA PRO A 103 -7.92 27.40 0.50
C PRO A 103 -6.65 26.65 0.92
N PHE A 104 -6.44 26.52 2.24
CA PHE A 104 -5.34 25.73 2.80
C PHE A 104 -5.46 24.25 2.44
N SER A 105 -6.63 23.65 2.65
CA SER A 105 -6.89 22.25 2.31
C SER A 105 -6.70 21.98 0.81
N VAL A 106 -7.14 22.89 -0.06
CA VAL A 106 -6.93 22.78 -1.51
C VAL A 106 -5.44 22.80 -1.84
N ALA A 107 -4.66 23.69 -1.24
CA ALA A 107 -3.22 23.73 -1.41
C ALA A 107 -2.54 22.43 -0.93
N VAL A 108 -2.92 21.90 0.24
CA VAL A 108 -2.41 20.63 0.76
C VAL A 108 -2.76 19.46 -0.16
N ARG A 109 -4.01 19.37 -0.63
CA ARG A 109 -4.45 18.35 -1.59
C ARG A 109 -3.64 18.45 -2.89
N ALA A 110 -3.41 19.65 -3.43
CA ALA A 110 -2.59 19.85 -4.62
C ALA A 110 -1.13 19.39 -4.40
N MET A 111 -0.50 19.80 -3.28
CA MET A 111 0.86 19.39 -2.94
C MET A 111 1.01 17.87 -2.78
N MET A 112 0.03 17.21 -2.15
CA MET A 112 0.02 15.76 -1.98
C MET A 112 -0.20 15.04 -3.30
N SER A 113 -1.17 15.48 -4.11
CA SER A 113 -1.43 14.92 -5.44
C SER A 113 -0.23 15.05 -6.36
N SER A 114 0.44 16.21 -6.41
CA SER A 114 1.68 16.37 -7.17
C SER A 114 2.79 15.44 -6.67
N SER A 115 2.89 15.27 -5.35
CA SER A 115 3.88 14.36 -4.77
C SER A 115 3.62 12.90 -5.13
N ILE A 116 2.37 12.46 -5.07
CA ILE A 116 1.96 11.09 -5.43
C ILE A 116 2.22 10.85 -6.93
N PHE A 117 1.87 11.83 -7.77
CA PHE A 117 2.14 11.78 -9.21
C PHE A 117 3.63 11.61 -9.52
N LEU A 118 4.51 12.37 -8.86
CA LEU A 118 5.95 12.22 -9.06
C LEU A 118 6.48 10.88 -8.54
N THR A 119 5.89 10.34 -7.48
CA THR A 119 6.29 9.04 -6.90
C THR A 119 5.88 7.86 -7.79
N TYR A 120 4.81 8.02 -8.57
CA TYR A 120 4.35 7.00 -9.52
C TYR A 120 5.46 6.55 -10.48
N PHE A 121 6.30 7.47 -10.97
CA PHE A 121 7.40 7.12 -11.87
C PHE A 121 8.45 6.21 -11.23
N ILE A 122 8.70 6.37 -9.92
CA ILE A 122 9.64 5.54 -9.18
C ILE A 122 9.05 4.13 -8.97
N GLN A 123 7.78 4.06 -8.58
CA GLN A 123 7.10 2.77 -8.37
C GLN A 123 6.87 2.01 -9.68
N ALA A 124 6.63 2.72 -10.78
CA ALA A 124 6.43 2.13 -12.09
C ALA A 124 7.73 1.61 -12.74
N TYR A 125 8.91 1.94 -12.20
CA TYR A 125 10.20 1.49 -12.71
C TYR A 125 10.30 -0.04 -12.82
N VAL A 126 9.95 -0.76 -11.74
CA VAL A 126 10.01 -2.22 -11.70
C VAL A 126 9.06 -2.88 -12.70
N PRO A 127 7.74 -2.55 -12.74
CA PRO A 127 6.86 -3.15 -13.73
C PRO A 127 7.24 -2.75 -15.17
N PHE A 128 7.73 -1.53 -15.42
CA PHE A 128 8.20 -1.16 -16.76
C PHE A 128 9.37 -2.02 -17.19
N THR A 129 10.43 -2.10 -16.38
CA THR A 129 11.63 -2.90 -16.72
C THR A 129 11.31 -4.37 -16.90
N LEU A 130 10.45 -4.94 -16.03
CA LEU A 130 10.04 -6.34 -16.11
C LEU A 130 9.22 -6.63 -17.36
N ILE A 131 8.14 -5.88 -17.60
CA ILE A 131 7.25 -6.12 -18.75
C ILE A 131 7.96 -5.82 -20.07
N GLU A 132 8.78 -4.77 -20.11
CA GLU A 132 9.59 -4.41 -21.28
C GLU A 132 10.55 -5.54 -21.63
N SER A 133 11.25 -6.13 -20.65
CA SER A 133 12.14 -7.27 -20.88
C SER A 133 11.41 -8.48 -21.49
N TRP A 134 10.22 -8.82 -20.96
CA TRP A 134 9.40 -9.91 -21.51
C TRP A 134 8.94 -9.60 -22.93
N VAL A 135 8.45 -8.40 -23.19
CA VAL A 135 7.98 -8.02 -24.53
C VAL A 135 9.12 -8.03 -25.55
N LEU A 136 10.31 -7.56 -25.19
CA LEU A 136 11.48 -7.57 -26.08
C LEU A 136 12.00 -9.00 -26.33
N GLU A 137 11.96 -9.88 -25.33
CA GLU A 137 12.39 -11.28 -25.49
C GLU A 137 11.44 -12.10 -26.39
N TYR A 138 10.13 -11.85 -26.31
CA TYR A 138 9.12 -12.62 -27.06
C TYR A 138 8.71 -12.01 -28.41
N THR A 139 9.26 -10.87 -28.82
CA THR A 139 8.90 -10.21 -30.10
C THR A 139 10.06 -10.14 -31.09
N ALA A 140 9.77 -10.27 -32.38
CA ALA A 140 10.76 -10.20 -33.44
C ALA A 140 11.57 -8.90 -33.42
N GLU A 141 12.85 -8.96 -33.81
CA GLU A 141 13.76 -7.81 -33.82
C GLU A 141 13.19 -6.60 -34.57
N GLY A 142 13.43 -5.39 -34.03
CA GLY A 142 13.02 -4.12 -34.63
C GLY A 142 12.00 -3.31 -33.81
N HIS A 143 12.03 -1.98 -34.00
CA HIS A 143 11.16 -0.98 -33.35
C HIS A 143 11.14 -1.01 -31.81
N GLU A 144 12.27 -1.28 -31.16
CA GLU A 144 12.39 -1.40 -29.70
C GLU A 144 11.88 -0.15 -28.95
N ALA A 145 12.16 1.05 -29.47
CA ALA A 145 11.66 2.30 -28.90
C ALA A 145 10.13 2.38 -28.93
N LEU A 146 9.49 1.92 -30.02
CA LEU A 146 8.04 1.93 -30.14
C LEU A 146 7.39 0.89 -29.21
N LYS A 147 8.00 -0.30 -29.10
CA LYS A 147 7.56 -1.35 -28.18
C LYS A 147 7.63 -0.89 -26.73
N SER A 148 8.74 -0.24 -26.35
CA SER A 148 8.96 0.30 -25.00
C SER A 148 7.96 1.42 -24.67
N CYS A 149 7.70 2.32 -25.62
CA CYS A 149 6.63 3.32 -25.49
C CYS A 149 5.25 2.66 -25.35
N GLY A 150 4.97 1.60 -26.11
CA GLY A 150 3.73 0.84 -26.04
C GLY A 150 3.51 0.18 -24.68
N VAL A 151 4.55 -0.46 -24.12
CA VAL A 151 4.51 -1.06 -22.77
C VAL A 151 4.20 -0.01 -21.71
N ARG A 152 4.93 1.12 -21.73
CA ARG A 152 4.73 2.22 -20.77
C ARG A 152 3.33 2.80 -20.87
N ALA A 153 2.86 3.07 -22.09
CA ALA A 153 1.50 3.57 -22.34
C ALA A 153 0.43 2.57 -21.85
N GLY A 154 0.63 1.27 -22.10
CA GLY A 154 -0.28 0.21 -21.65
C GLY A 154 -0.39 0.15 -20.13
N VAL A 155 0.73 0.12 -19.41
CA VAL A 155 0.74 0.09 -17.94
C VAL A 155 0.10 1.34 -17.34
N VAL A 156 0.39 2.52 -17.88
CA VAL A 156 -0.26 3.78 -17.44
C VAL A 156 -1.76 3.77 -17.74
N THR A 157 -2.18 3.24 -18.89
CA THR A 157 -3.60 3.17 -19.25
C THR A 157 -4.36 2.22 -18.33
N ILE A 158 -3.81 1.04 -18.06
CA ILE A 158 -4.43 0.05 -17.16
C ILE A 158 -4.58 0.64 -15.75
N THR A 159 -3.53 1.28 -15.22
CA THR A 159 -3.59 1.92 -13.89
C THR A 159 -4.58 3.08 -13.85
N ALA A 160 -4.71 3.86 -14.94
CA ALA A 160 -5.72 4.92 -15.04
C ALA A 160 -7.16 4.38 -15.06
N ILE A 161 -7.41 3.26 -15.76
CA ILE A 161 -8.72 2.58 -15.77
C ILE A 161 -9.06 2.04 -14.38
N LEU A 162 -8.08 1.44 -13.69
CA LEU A 162 -8.29 0.99 -12.32
C LEU A 162 -8.59 2.17 -11.39
N ALA A 163 -7.89 3.30 -11.54
CA ALA A 163 -8.13 4.49 -10.73
C ALA A 163 -9.54 5.09 -10.96
N SER A 164 -10.09 5.03 -12.18
CA SER A 164 -11.42 5.58 -12.47
C SER A 164 -12.57 4.68 -12.02
N THR A 165 -12.33 3.39 -11.86
CA THR A 165 -13.35 2.39 -11.51
C THR A 165 -13.46 2.13 -10.00
N VAL A 166 -12.50 2.58 -9.20
CA VAL A 166 -12.44 2.35 -7.76
C VAL A 166 -13.06 3.51 -6.97
N PRO A 167 -14.26 3.35 -6.40
CA PRO A 167 -14.91 4.40 -5.60
C PRO A 167 -14.33 4.54 -4.19
N HIS A 168 -13.83 3.44 -3.60
CA HIS A 168 -13.39 3.39 -2.21
C HIS A 168 -11.99 2.78 -2.09
N LEU A 169 -10.99 3.66 -1.92
CA LEU A 169 -9.57 3.32 -1.89
C LEU A 169 -9.20 2.32 -0.78
N GLU A 170 -9.82 2.43 0.39
CA GLU A 170 -9.51 1.60 1.57
C GLU A 170 -9.75 0.10 1.34
N TYR A 171 -10.81 -0.28 0.64
CA TYR A 171 -11.11 -1.69 0.34
C TYR A 171 -10.14 -2.28 -0.67
N ILE A 172 -9.70 -1.48 -1.64
CA ILE A 172 -8.69 -1.91 -2.61
C ILE A 172 -7.33 -2.06 -1.94
N ILE A 173 -6.92 -1.10 -1.11
CA ILE A 173 -5.70 -1.21 -0.29
C ILE A 173 -5.74 -2.48 0.58
N GLY A 174 -6.88 -2.71 1.25
CA GLY A 174 -7.09 -3.93 2.00
C GLY A 174 -6.97 -5.18 1.12
N LEU A 175 -7.58 -5.20 -0.06
CA LEU A 175 -7.58 -6.36 -0.94
C LEU A 175 -6.18 -6.70 -1.45
N PHE A 176 -5.43 -5.70 -1.92
CA PHE A 176 -4.03 -5.86 -2.33
C PHE A 176 -3.13 -6.26 -1.14
N GLY A 177 -3.42 -5.75 0.05
CA GLY A 177 -2.77 -6.15 1.29
C GLY A 177 -2.97 -7.63 1.62
N ALA A 178 -4.22 -8.09 1.60
CA ALA A 178 -4.59 -9.46 1.90
C ALA A 178 -4.08 -10.46 0.85
N THR A 179 -4.11 -10.07 -0.43
CA THR A 179 -3.73 -10.94 -1.54
C THR A 179 -2.23 -10.85 -1.86
N THR A 180 -1.85 -9.85 -2.64
CA THR A 180 -0.51 -9.71 -3.24
C THR A 180 0.54 -9.45 -2.18
N SER A 181 0.33 -8.48 -1.28
CA SER A 181 1.35 -8.11 -0.28
C SER A 181 1.58 -9.22 0.74
N THR A 182 0.53 -9.87 1.23
CA THR A 182 0.67 -11.04 2.12
C THR A 182 1.44 -12.18 1.43
N THR A 183 1.16 -12.44 0.15
CA THR A 183 1.86 -13.47 -0.61
C THR A 183 3.34 -13.15 -0.79
N LEU A 184 3.67 -11.93 -1.25
CA LEU A 184 5.05 -11.53 -1.56
C LEU A 184 5.89 -11.25 -0.30
N SER A 185 5.29 -10.69 0.75
CA SER A 185 6.01 -10.22 1.93
C SER A 185 6.06 -11.25 3.06
N ILE A 186 5.03 -12.09 3.20
CA ILE A 186 4.92 -13.07 4.30
C ILE A 186 5.17 -14.49 3.82
N THR A 187 4.52 -14.92 2.73
CA THR A 187 4.56 -16.32 2.29
C THR A 187 5.80 -16.65 1.45
N LEU A 188 6.18 -15.77 0.51
CA LEU A 188 7.25 -16.03 -0.45
C LEU A 188 8.65 -16.11 0.18
N PRO A 189 9.08 -15.21 1.09
CA PRO A 189 10.43 -15.27 1.67
C PRO A 189 10.75 -16.58 2.43
N PRO A 190 9.89 -17.08 3.35
CA PRO A 190 10.15 -18.35 4.03
C PRO A 190 10.04 -19.55 3.09
N LEU A 191 9.22 -19.48 2.03
CA LEU A 191 9.14 -20.51 1.00
C LEU A 191 10.46 -20.61 0.22
N LEU A 192 10.96 -19.48 -0.30
CA LEU A 192 12.24 -19.41 -0.98
C LEU A 192 13.39 -19.82 -0.07
N HIS A 193 13.42 -19.33 1.18
CA HIS A 193 14.45 -19.72 2.15
C HIS A 193 14.44 -21.23 2.44
N SER A 194 13.25 -21.86 2.48
CA SER A 194 13.12 -23.30 2.67
C SER A 194 13.59 -24.13 1.47
N MET A 195 13.45 -23.60 0.26
CA MET A 195 13.87 -24.26 -0.98
C MET A 195 15.36 -24.05 -1.29
N SER A 196 15.90 -22.87 -1.03
CA SER A 196 17.28 -22.51 -1.39
C SER A 196 18.33 -23.03 -0.40
N VAL A 197 17.97 -23.31 0.86
CA VAL A 197 18.93 -23.75 1.88
C VAL A 197 18.79 -25.26 2.13
N PRO A 198 19.78 -26.08 1.71
CA PRO A 198 19.65 -27.54 1.70
C PRO A 198 19.69 -28.22 3.08
N LYS A 199 20.17 -27.54 4.13
CA LYS A 199 20.23 -28.08 5.50
C LYS A 199 19.71 -27.05 6.51
N LEU A 200 18.40 -27.05 6.72
CA LEU A 200 17.77 -26.20 7.73
C LEU A 200 17.65 -26.92 9.07
N SER A 201 17.85 -26.18 10.16
CA SER A 201 17.47 -26.65 11.50
C SER A 201 15.97 -26.93 11.54
N LYS A 202 15.56 -28.01 12.23
CA LYS A 202 14.15 -28.37 12.41
C LYS A 202 13.33 -27.21 12.99
N PHE A 203 13.94 -26.40 13.85
CA PHE A 203 13.33 -25.19 14.40
C PHE A 203 13.06 -24.13 13.32
N THR A 204 14.04 -23.85 12.47
CA THR A 204 13.89 -22.87 11.38
C THR A 204 12.86 -23.32 10.35
N LEU A 205 12.83 -24.62 10.03
CA LEU A 205 11.82 -25.19 9.14
C LEU A 205 10.41 -25.07 9.75
N ALA A 206 10.24 -25.43 11.02
CA ALA A 206 8.96 -25.28 11.72
C ALA A 206 8.50 -23.82 11.74
N LYS A 207 9.42 -22.88 12.03
CA LYS A 207 9.13 -21.43 11.97
C LYS A 207 8.66 -21.00 10.58
N ASN A 208 9.36 -21.42 9.52
CA ASN A 208 8.99 -21.07 8.15
C ASN A 208 7.60 -21.62 7.79
N ILE A 209 7.30 -22.88 8.16
CA ILE A 209 5.98 -23.49 7.92
C ILE A 209 4.89 -22.71 8.65
N VAL A 210 5.09 -22.33 9.91
CA VAL A 210 4.12 -21.54 10.67
C VAL A 210 3.87 -20.18 10.01
N ILE A 211 4.91 -19.50 9.54
CA ILE A 211 4.77 -18.21 8.84
C ILE A 211 3.98 -18.39 7.53
N ILE A 212 4.29 -19.42 6.74
CA ILE A 212 3.60 -19.73 5.48
C ILE A 212 2.11 -20.00 5.73
N LEU A 213 1.79 -20.86 6.72
CA LEU A 213 0.41 -21.17 7.06
C LEU A 213 -0.35 -19.92 7.51
N CYS A 214 0.27 -19.10 8.36
CA CYS A 214 -0.30 -17.82 8.79
C CYS A 214 -0.59 -16.89 7.60
N GLY A 215 0.38 -16.74 6.68
CA GLY A 215 0.21 -15.95 5.46
C GLY A 215 -0.95 -16.44 4.58
N ILE A 216 -1.07 -17.75 4.38
CA ILE A 216 -2.18 -18.35 3.62
C ILE A 216 -3.53 -18.09 4.32
N THR A 217 -3.60 -18.27 5.64
CA THR A 217 -4.84 -18.01 6.39
C THR A 217 -5.25 -16.54 6.32
N VAL A 218 -4.30 -15.61 6.52
CA VAL A 218 -4.55 -14.16 6.40
C VAL A 218 -5.03 -13.80 5.00
N ASN A 219 -4.44 -14.40 3.96
CA ASN A 219 -4.84 -14.15 2.58
C ASN A 219 -6.27 -14.63 2.30
N ILE A 220 -6.58 -15.89 2.62
CA ILE A 220 -7.92 -16.46 2.38
C ILE A 220 -8.98 -15.69 3.17
N MET A 221 -8.76 -15.48 4.47
CA MET A 221 -9.71 -14.79 5.34
C MET A 221 -9.87 -13.32 4.97
N GLY A 222 -8.76 -12.61 4.74
CA GLY A 222 -8.76 -11.21 4.35
C GLY A 222 -9.50 -11.00 3.03
N THR A 223 -9.21 -11.82 2.03
CA THR A 223 -9.87 -11.76 0.72
C THR A 223 -11.36 -12.02 0.82
N ALA A 224 -11.78 -13.08 1.55
CA ALA A 224 -13.19 -13.41 1.71
C ALA A 224 -13.98 -12.27 2.40
N VAL A 225 -13.44 -11.71 3.48
CA VAL A 225 -14.08 -10.62 4.23
C VAL A 225 -14.16 -9.35 3.38
N LEU A 226 -13.08 -9.00 2.67
CA LEU A 226 -13.02 -7.77 1.87
C LEU A 226 -13.89 -7.83 0.62
N ILE A 227 -13.91 -8.97 -0.08
CA ILE A 227 -14.83 -9.16 -1.21
C ILE A 227 -16.28 -9.09 -0.71
N GLY A 228 -16.61 -9.72 0.42
CA GLY A 228 -17.94 -9.61 1.02
C GLY A 228 -18.35 -8.16 1.31
N LYS A 229 -17.44 -7.36 1.85
CA LYS A 229 -17.67 -5.92 2.08
C LYS A 229 -17.85 -5.13 0.78
N ILE A 230 -17.05 -5.41 -0.25
CA ILE A 230 -17.18 -4.78 -1.56
C ILE A 230 -18.54 -5.12 -2.19
N ILE A 231 -18.95 -6.39 -2.16
CA ILE A 231 -20.25 -6.82 -2.70
C ILE A 231 -21.40 -6.13 -1.97
N GLN A 232 -21.37 -6.09 -0.63
CA GLN A 232 -22.39 -5.40 0.16
C GLN A 232 -22.47 -3.90 -0.19
N LEU A 233 -21.32 -3.26 -0.41
CA LEU A 233 -21.24 -1.86 -0.81
C LEU A 233 -21.89 -1.60 -2.17
N TYR A 234 -21.68 -2.46 -3.16
CA TYR A 234 -22.30 -2.34 -4.49
C TYR A 234 -23.78 -2.76 -4.52
N GLN A 235 -24.22 -3.62 -3.58
CA GLN A 235 -25.62 -4.03 -3.45
C GLN A 235 -26.50 -3.01 -2.74
N GLN A 236 -25.93 -2.06 -1.99
CA GLN A 236 -26.70 -0.94 -1.46
C GLN A 236 -27.09 -0.02 -2.62
N PRO A 237 -28.39 0.18 -2.89
CA PRO A 237 -28.81 1.07 -3.96
C PRO A 237 -28.29 2.48 -3.65
N VAL A 238 -27.71 3.12 -4.66
CA VAL A 238 -27.30 4.53 -4.67
C VAL A 238 -28.53 5.41 -4.47
N VAL A 239 -29.04 5.46 -3.25
CA VAL A 239 -30.06 6.41 -2.84
C VAL A 239 -29.28 7.54 -2.16
N LEU A 240 -29.14 8.65 -2.90
CA LEU A 240 -28.57 9.96 -2.52
C LEU A 240 -27.12 10.27 -2.95
N ALA A 241 -26.77 10.04 -4.22
CA ALA A 241 -25.80 10.91 -4.94
C ALA A 241 -26.51 12.10 -5.59
N GLY A 242 -27.42 12.71 -4.83
CA GLY A 242 -28.32 13.77 -5.26
C GLY A 242 -28.75 14.62 -4.07
N LYS A 243 -27.78 15.16 -3.34
CA LYS A 243 -27.96 16.43 -2.63
C LYS A 243 -26.73 17.27 -2.90
N ALA A 244 -26.98 18.29 -3.73
CA ALA A 244 -26.16 19.49 -3.89
C ALA A 244 -25.90 20.17 -2.54
#